data_AF-A0A526R6Y2-F1
#
_entry.id   AF-A0A526R6Y2-F1
#
_cell.length_a   1.000
_cell.length_b   1.000
_cell.length_c   1.000
_cell.angle_alpha   90.00
_cell.angle_beta   90.00
_cell.angle_gamma   90.00
#
_symmetry.space_group_name_H-M   'P 1'
#
loop_
_entity.id
_entity.type
_entity.pdbx_description
1 polymer ?
#
loop_
_entity_poly.entity_id
_entity_poly.type
_entity_poly.pdbx_seq_one_letter_code
_entity_poly.pdbx_strand_id
1 'polypeptide(L)'
;MFSLTATQASASGRSNRSRRWQRLGIVLSTLAMLLVGARAAFAHEFKAGDLEIEHPWSRATPAGAKVAGGYFTIINKGSAPDRLLAIASDISE
;
A
#
# COMPACT_ATOMS: atom_id res chain seq x y z
N MET A 1 -51.78 59.25 -15.78
CA MET A 1 -51.57 58.48 -17.02
C MET A 1 -50.16 58.84 -17.48
N PHE A 2 -49.08 58.14 -17.16
CA PHE A 2 -48.76 56.72 -17.35
C PHE A 2 -47.77 56.24 -16.27
N SER A 3 -47.94 54.99 -15.82
CA SER A 3 -46.99 54.26 -14.97
C SER A 3 -45.93 53.61 -15.87
N LEU A 4 -44.65 53.69 -15.49
CA LEU A 4 -43.57 52.92 -16.12
C LEU A 4 -42.88 52.06 -15.06
N THR A 5 -43.30 50.80 -15.02
CA THR A 5 -42.66 49.72 -14.26
C THR A 5 -41.42 49.28 -15.03
N ALA A 6 -40.22 49.50 -14.49
CA ALA A 6 -38.99 48.93 -15.03
C ALA A 6 -38.82 47.50 -14.50
N THR A 7 -38.99 46.52 -15.39
CA THR A 7 -38.70 45.10 -15.18
C THR A 7 -37.19 44.90 -14.97
N GLN A 8 -36.77 44.40 -13.79
CA GLN A 8 -35.40 43.91 -13.60
C GLN A 8 -35.29 42.44 -14.01
N ALA A 9 -34.43 42.17 -14.99
CA ALA A 9 -34.10 40.83 -15.47
C ALA A 9 -33.01 40.17 -14.59
N SER A 10 -33.32 39.00 -14.04
CA SER A 10 -32.43 38.20 -13.19
C SER A 10 -31.37 37.46 -14.04
N ALA A 11 -30.09 37.74 -13.80
CA ALA A 11 -28.96 37.08 -14.46
C ALA A 11 -28.48 35.85 -13.65
N SER A 12 -29.03 34.67 -13.96
CA SER A 12 -28.78 33.40 -13.25
C SER A 12 -27.77 32.45 -13.94
N GLY A 13 -26.76 32.98 -14.64
CA GLY A 13 -25.91 32.18 -15.54
C GLY A 13 -24.51 31.76 -15.04
N ARG A 14 -23.97 32.33 -13.95
CA ARG A 14 -22.52 32.26 -13.67
C ARG A 14 -22.06 31.17 -12.68
N SER A 15 -22.97 30.40 -12.10
CA SER A 15 -22.69 29.58 -10.90
C SER A 15 -22.30 28.11 -11.16
N ASN A 16 -22.55 27.56 -12.36
CA ASN A 16 -22.43 26.11 -12.58
C ASN A 16 -21.02 25.67 -13.05
N ARG A 17 -20.24 26.58 -13.65
CA ARG A 17 -18.89 26.27 -14.16
C ARG A 17 -17.90 26.05 -13.00
N SER A 18 -17.90 26.92 -11.99
CA SER A 18 -17.03 26.83 -10.81
C SER A 18 -17.28 25.57 -9.96
N ARG A 19 -18.54 25.16 -9.82
CA ARG A 19 -18.92 23.94 -9.08
C ARG A 19 -18.38 22.65 -9.72
N ARG A 20 -18.28 22.60 -11.05
CA ARG A 20 -17.70 21.45 -11.77
C ARG A 20 -16.18 21.36 -11.55
N TRP A 21 -15.47 22.49 -11.62
CA TRP A 21 -14.03 22.55 -11.35
C TRP A 21 -13.67 22.25 -9.89
N GLN A 22 -14.49 22.69 -8.94
CA GLN A 22 -14.33 22.34 -7.52
C GLN A 22 -14.52 20.84 -7.27
N ARG A 23 -15.54 20.22 -7.88
CA ARG A 23 -15.79 18.77 -7.76
C ARG A 23 -14.64 17.96 -8.36
N LEU A 24 -14.12 18.39 -9.52
CA LEU A 24 -12.96 17.75 -10.15
C LEU A 24 -11.71 17.87 -9.26
N GLY A 25 -11.46 19.04 -8.68
CA GLY A 25 -10.34 19.24 -7.75
C GLY A 25 -10.45 18.37 -6.50
N ILE A 26 -11.64 18.29 -5.89
CA ILE A 26 -11.87 17.44 -4.71
C ILE A 26 -11.63 15.97 -5.06
N VAL A 27 -12.18 15.48 -6.18
CA VAL A 27 -12.00 14.09 -6.63
C VAL A 27 -10.54 13.77 -6.92
N LEU A 28 -9.79 14.70 -7.53
CA LEU A 28 -8.37 14.50 -7.81
C LEU A 28 -7.55 14.45 -6.52
N SER A 29 -7.85 15.31 -5.55
CA SER A 29 -7.19 15.34 -4.25
C SER A 29 -7.47 14.09 -3.42
N THR A 30 -8.72 13.59 -3.39
CA THR A 30 -9.03 12.32 -2.70
C THR A 30 -8.36 11.14 -3.37
N LEU A 31 -8.30 11.09 -4.71
CA LEU A 31 -7.60 10.03 -5.43
C LEU A 31 -6.08 10.05 -5.13
N ALA A 32 -5.46 11.23 -5.12
CA ALA A 32 -4.04 11.38 -4.78
C ALA A 32 -3.74 10.93 -3.34
N MET A 33 -4.61 11.27 -2.37
CA MET A 33 -4.48 10.77 -0.99
C MET A 33 -4.61 9.24 -0.88
N LEU A 34 -5.51 8.63 -1.66
CA LEU A 34 -5.62 7.17 -1.70
C LEU A 34 -4.35 6.50 -2.25
N LEU A 35 -3.76 7.05 -3.31
CA LEU A 35 -2.55 6.49 -3.91
C LEU A 35 -1.33 6.60 -2.98
N VAL A 36 -1.19 7.70 -2.24
CA VAL A 36 -0.10 7.86 -1.25
C VAL A 36 -0.27 6.91 -0.06
N GLY A 37 -1.51 6.59 0.32
CA GLY A 37 -1.82 5.67 1.41
C GLY A 37 -1.72 4.18 1.06
N ALA A 38 -1.63 3.82 -0.22
CA ALA A 38 -1.50 2.44 -0.68
C ALA A 38 -0.08 1.92 -0.39
N ARG A 39 0.17 1.55 0.87
CA ARG A 39 1.40 0.83 1.23
C ARG A 39 1.37 -0.51 0.51
N ALA A 40 2.41 -0.83 -0.25
CA ALA A 40 2.63 -2.19 -0.71
C ALA A 40 2.63 -3.10 0.52
N ALA A 41 1.67 -4.02 0.60
CA ALA A 41 1.67 -5.05 1.61
C ALA A 41 2.85 -5.97 1.29
N PHE A 42 3.99 -5.74 1.95
CA PHE A 42 5.09 -6.70 1.94
C PHE A 42 4.64 -7.92 2.74
N ALA A 43 4.01 -8.88 2.05
CA ALA A 43 3.96 -10.24 2.55
C ALA A 43 5.41 -10.67 2.76
N HIS A 44 5.75 -11.20 3.95
CA HIS A 44 7.10 -11.64 4.28
C HIS A 44 7.40 -13.01 3.63
N GLU A 45 7.07 -13.09 2.34
CA GLU A 45 7.19 -14.25 1.49
C GLU A 45 8.28 -13.96 0.46
N PHE A 46 9.29 -14.83 0.42
CA PHE A 46 10.40 -14.72 -0.51
C PHE A 46 10.33 -15.90 -1.48
N LYS A 47 10.49 -15.64 -2.77
CA LYS A 47 10.51 -16.68 -3.81
C LYS A 47 11.90 -16.84 -4.40
N ALA A 48 12.34 -18.08 -4.54
CA ALA A 48 13.58 -18.45 -5.21
C ALA A 48 13.27 -19.61 -6.18
N GLY A 49 13.02 -19.28 -7.46
CA GLY A 49 12.49 -20.26 -8.41
C GLY A 49 11.13 -20.79 -7.95
N ASP A 50 11.00 -22.12 -7.84
CA ASP A 50 9.80 -22.81 -7.37
C ASP A 50 9.72 -22.94 -5.83
N LEU A 51 10.70 -22.42 -5.11
CA LEU A 51 10.69 -22.40 -3.65
C LEU A 51 10.05 -21.13 -3.11
N GLU A 52 9.22 -21.29 -2.09
CA GLU A 52 8.58 -20.23 -1.34
C GLU A 52 9.02 -20.30 0.12
N ILE A 53 9.58 -19.21 0.62
CA ILE A 53 10.08 -19.08 1.99
C ILE A 53 9.16 -18.12 2.72
N GLU A 54 8.53 -18.60 3.79
CA GLU A 54 7.55 -17.84 4.53
C GLU A 54 8.03 -17.50 5.94
N HIS A 55 7.74 -16.26 6.34
CA HIS A 55 7.80 -15.79 7.73
C HIS A 55 9.09 -16.17 8.47
N PRO A 56 10.28 -15.75 8.00
CA PRO A 56 11.51 -15.95 8.78
C PRO A 56 11.49 -15.12 10.06
N TRP A 57 11.76 -15.77 11.19
CA TRP A 57 11.82 -15.13 12.50
C TRP A 57 12.81 -15.82 13.44
N SER A 58 13.26 -15.09 14.46
CA SER A 58 14.05 -15.62 15.57
C SER A 58 13.45 -15.13 16.88
N ARG A 59 13.58 -15.90 17.95
CA ARG A 59 13.28 -15.40 19.29
C ARG A 59 14.39 -14.48 19.78
N ALA A 60 14.02 -13.54 20.65
CA ALA A 60 14.99 -12.78 21.42
C ALA A 60 15.83 -13.74 22.26
N THR A 61 17.14 -13.62 22.16
CA THR A 61 18.11 -14.46 22.86
C THR A 61 18.51 -13.77 24.16
N PRO A 62 18.51 -14.45 25.32
CA PRO A 62 18.96 -13.86 26.58
C PRO A 62 20.39 -13.33 26.49
N ALA A 63 20.69 -12.28 27.27
CA ALA A 63 22.04 -11.72 27.32
C ALA A 63 23.08 -12.81 27.70
N GLY A 64 24.14 -12.91 26.89
CA GLY A 64 25.24 -13.86 27.11
C GLY A 64 25.02 -15.27 26.55
N ALA A 65 23.83 -15.59 26.02
CA ALA A 65 23.63 -16.86 25.31
C ALA A 65 24.33 -16.85 23.94
N LYS A 66 25.05 -17.93 23.65
CA LYS A 66 25.85 -18.09 22.42
C LYS A 66 25.11 -18.74 21.26
N VAL A 67 23.88 -19.20 21.51
CA VAL A 67 23.08 -19.93 20.52
C VAL A 67 21.69 -19.29 20.46
N ALA A 68 21.25 -18.99 19.24
CA ALA A 68 19.92 -18.50 18.92
C ALA A 68 19.21 -19.48 17.99
N GLY A 69 17.88 -19.52 18.05
CA GLY A 69 17.05 -20.33 17.16
C GLY A 69 16.32 -19.46 16.14
N GLY A 70 16.53 -19.75 14.85
CA GLY A 70 15.76 -19.19 13.74
C GLY A 70 14.74 -20.20 13.20
N TYR A 71 13.60 -19.69 12.73
CA TYR A 71 12.47 -20.49 12.24
C TYR A 71 11.90 -19.85 10.98
N PHE A 72 11.50 -20.67 10.02
CA PHE A 72 10.82 -20.29 8.78
C PHE A 72 10.20 -21.55 8.15
N THR A 73 9.33 -21.35 7.17
CA THR A 73 8.77 -22.44 6.37
C THR A 73 9.35 -22.38 4.95
N ILE A 74 9.74 -23.53 4.39
CA ILE A 74 10.03 -23.67 2.95
C ILE A 74 8.94 -24.54 2.33
N ILE A 75 8.31 -24.04 1.27
CA ILE A 75 7.37 -24.79 0.43
C ILE A 75 8.03 -24.97 -0.93
N ASN A 76 8.29 -26.22 -1.31
CA ASN A 76 8.72 -26.56 -2.67
C ASN A 76 7.48 -26.78 -3.55
N LYS A 77 7.26 -25.88 -4.52
CA LYS A 77 6.16 -25.97 -5.49
C LYS A 77 6.60 -26.61 -6.82
N GLY A 78 7.85 -27.04 -6.92
CA GLY A 78 8.43 -27.70 -8.10
C GLY A 78 8.13 -29.20 -8.15
N SER A 79 8.49 -29.83 -9.27
CA SER A 79 8.28 -31.27 -9.51
C SER A 79 9.44 -32.16 -9.07
N ALA A 80 10.59 -31.56 -8.72
CA ALA A 80 11.79 -32.25 -8.26
C ALA A 80 12.01 -32.03 -6.76
N PRO A 81 12.57 -33.03 -6.04
CA PRO A 81 12.94 -32.86 -4.63
C PRO A 81 14.08 -31.84 -4.49
N ASP A 82 14.07 -31.12 -3.37
CA ASP A 82 15.10 -30.13 -3.04
C ASP A 82 15.59 -30.32 -1.59
N ARG A 83 16.75 -29.76 -1.27
CA ARG A 83 17.38 -29.85 0.05
C ARG A 83 18.02 -28.52 0.44
N LEU A 84 17.63 -28.02 1.62
CA LEU A 84 18.32 -26.92 2.27
C LEU A 84 19.71 -27.37 2.75
N LEU A 85 20.76 -26.78 2.20
CA LEU A 85 22.15 -27.15 2.51
C LEU A 85 22.77 -26.27 3.60
N ALA A 86 22.43 -24.98 3.64
CA ALA A 86 22.99 -24.03 4.58
C ALA A 86 22.04 -22.84 4.82
N ILE A 87 22.24 -22.16 5.94
CA ILE A 87 21.61 -20.88 6.30
C ILE A 87 22.74 -19.97 6.81
N ALA A 88 22.69 -18.68 6.49
CA ALA A 88 23.63 -17.68 6.98
C ALA A 88 22.88 -16.43 7.48
N SER A 89 23.47 -15.75 8.45
CA SER A 89 22.99 -14.48 8.98
C SER A 89 24.13 -13.72 9.65
N ASP A 90 24.07 -12.38 9.66
CA ASP A 90 25.10 -11.54 10.27
C ASP A 90 25.30 -11.81 11.77
N ILE A 91 24.30 -12.39 12.44
CA ILE A 91 24.35 -12.73 13.87
C ILE A 91 25.04 -14.09 14.16
N SER A 92 25.35 -14.89 13.12
CA SER A 92 25.90 -16.24 13.27
C SER A 92 27.38 -16.36 12.88
N GLU A 93 28.08 -15.25 12.67
CA GLU A 93 29.53 -15.21 12.40
C GLU A 93 30.39 -15.40 13.67
#